data_AF-A0AAV5C4Y7-F1
#
_entry.id   AF-A0AAV5C4Y7-F1
#
_cell.length_a   1.000
_cell.length_b   1.000
_cell.length_c   1.000
_cell.angle_alpha   90.00
_cell.angle_beta   90.00
_cell.angle_gamma   90.00
#
_symmetry.space_group_name_H-M   'P 1'
#
loop_
_entity.id
_entity.type
_entity.pdbx_description
1 polymer ?
#
loop_
_entity_poly.entity_id
_entity_poly.type
_entity_poly.pdbx_seq_one_letter_code
_entity_poly.pdbx_strand_id
1 'polypeptide(L)'
;MARIRERKTRDINQIKCIKDGVDRLLVRDEEIKDRWREYFDKLFNGEEEGPILELDDSFDDNNRRFVRRIQKTEIEEALKRMKSGKAMGPDARPAKLVKNCEMSAPETTILYPNRGGNIHTFRAVTPCALFDILSPPYSAEDGRHCSYYRKSPLKELPVALPSEVDSSEVVWLEELEDHQPPEGFVVARGSDLDLFN
;
A
#
# COMPACT_ATOMS: atom_id res chain seq x y z
N MET A 1 16.64 12.11 -45.52
CA MET A 1 15.55 13.02 -45.96
C MET A 1 14.26 12.57 -45.28
N ALA A 2 14.10 12.73 -43.95
CA ALA A 2 13.79 13.96 -43.20
C ALA A 2 12.47 14.63 -43.63
N ARG A 3 11.60 14.85 -42.63
CA ARG A 3 10.39 15.68 -42.61
C ARG A 3 9.11 15.07 -43.16
N ILE A 4 8.21 14.66 -42.26
CA ILE A 4 6.80 15.13 -42.22
C ILE A 4 6.28 15.00 -40.76
N ARG A 5 6.42 16.12 -40.02
CA ARG A 5 5.50 16.68 -39.00
C ARG A 5 5.16 15.78 -37.80
N GLU A 6 5.96 15.74 -36.72
CA GLU A 6 6.24 16.84 -35.77
C GLU A 6 4.99 17.68 -35.44
N ARG A 7 3.89 17.02 -35.04
CA ARG A 7 2.82 17.64 -34.26
C ARG A 7 3.17 17.53 -32.77
N LYS A 8 4.00 18.48 -32.34
CA LYS A 8 3.96 19.12 -31.01
C LYS A 8 3.45 18.21 -29.87
N THR A 9 4.36 17.41 -29.32
CA THR A 9 4.43 17.23 -27.87
C THR A 9 4.68 18.61 -27.27
N ARG A 10 3.61 19.40 -27.10
CA ARG A 10 3.67 20.44 -26.07
C ARG A 10 3.65 19.65 -24.80
N ASP A 11 4.80 19.58 -24.15
CA ASP A 11 4.89 19.22 -22.76
C ASP A 11 3.74 19.90 -22.04
N ILE A 12 2.95 19.08 -21.38
CA ILE A 12 1.87 19.54 -20.54
C ILE A 12 2.54 20.21 -19.35
N ASN A 13 2.97 21.45 -19.55
CA ASN A 13 3.55 22.29 -18.53
C ASN A 13 2.43 22.59 -17.54
N GLN A 14 2.34 21.76 -16.50
CA GLN A 14 1.42 21.87 -15.38
C GLN A 14 -0.05 22.08 -15.79
N ILE A 15 -0.78 21.01 -16.11
CA ILE A 15 -2.25 21.06 -16.00
C ILE A 15 -2.59 21.16 -14.50
N LYS A 16 -2.70 22.38 -14.00
CA LYS A 16 -3.38 22.69 -12.75
C LYS A 16 -4.82 23.04 -13.07
N CYS A 17 -5.64 22.03 -13.32
CA CYS A 17 -7.08 22.26 -13.39
C CYS A 17 -7.84 21.13 -12.71
N ILE A 18 -8.85 21.48 -11.94
CA ILE A 18 -9.74 20.52 -11.27
C ILE A 18 -11.19 20.90 -11.53
N LYS A 19 -12.13 19.97 -11.38
CA LYS A 19 -13.55 20.25 -11.54
C LYS A 19 -14.20 20.66 -10.22
N ASP A 20 -15.10 21.63 -10.26
CA ASP A 20 -15.95 21.97 -9.13
C ASP A 20 -17.11 20.96 -8.93
N GLY A 21 -17.97 21.22 -7.94
CA GLY A 21 -19.16 20.38 -7.68
C GLY A 21 -20.24 20.43 -8.77
N VAL A 22 -20.07 21.27 -9.79
CA VAL A 22 -20.99 21.48 -10.92
C VAL A 22 -20.29 21.12 -12.25
N ASP A 23 -19.23 20.30 -12.19
CA ASP A 23 -18.43 19.86 -13.34
C ASP A 23 -17.70 20.97 -14.12
N ARG A 24 -17.62 22.20 -13.58
CA ARG A 24 -16.90 23.30 -14.22
C ARG A 24 -15.40 23.21 -13.93
N LEU A 25 -14.60 23.46 -14.96
CA LEU A 25 -13.14 23.45 -14.85
C LEU A 25 -12.63 24.72 -14.14
N LEU A 26 -11.94 24.52 -13.01
CA LEU A 26 -11.20 25.53 -12.27
C LEU A 26 -9.74 25.48 -12.69
N VAL A 27 -9.13 26.64 -12.94
CA VAL A 27 -7.75 26.74 -13.44
C VAL A 27 -6.89 27.71 -12.60
N ARG A 28 -7.51 28.49 -11.72
CA ARG A 28 -6.80 29.44 -10.85
C ARG A 28 -6.37 28.75 -9.56
N ASP A 29 -5.13 28.98 -9.14
CA ASP A 29 -4.55 28.33 -7.96
C ASP A 29 -5.41 28.56 -6.69
N GLU A 30 -6.02 29.74 -6.54
CA GLU A 30 -6.92 30.04 -5.42
C GLU A 30 -8.19 29.18 -5.46
N GLU A 31 -8.85 29.12 -6.62
CA GLU A 31 -10.08 28.34 -6.82
C GLU A 31 -9.82 26.84 -6.65
N ILE A 32 -8.66 26.37 -7.12
CA ILE A 32 -8.21 24.98 -6.96
C ILE A 32 -8.00 24.67 -5.48
N LYS A 33 -7.30 25.54 -4.73
CA LYS A 33 -7.08 25.36 -3.28
C LYS A 33 -8.38 25.38 -2.49
N ASP A 34 -9.30 26.29 -2.83
CA ASP A 34 -10.60 26.40 -2.17
C ASP A 34 -11.44 25.15 -2.38
N ARG A 35 -11.48 24.65 -3.63
CA ARG A 35 -12.18 23.42 -3.97
C ARG A 35 -11.56 22.18 -3.31
N TRP A 36 -10.23 22.15 -3.14
CA TRP A 36 -9.54 21.12 -2.36
C TRP A 36 -9.93 21.19 -0.87
N ARG A 37 -9.93 22.39 -0.26
CA ARG A 37 -10.34 22.58 1.14
C ARG A 37 -11.76 22.07 1.37
N GLU A 38 -12.72 22.49 0.54
CA GLU A 38 -14.12 22.03 0.63
C GLU A 38 -14.24 20.51 0.50
N TYR A 39 -13.46 19.91 -0.42
CA TYR A 39 -13.42 18.46 -0.56
C TYR A 39 -12.93 17.78 0.72
N PHE A 40 -11.84 18.27 1.31
CA PHE A 40 -11.26 17.71 2.53
C PHE A 40 -12.16 17.86 3.75
N ASP A 41 -12.78 19.03 3.93
CA ASP A 41 -13.68 19.28 5.04
C ASP A 41 -14.86 18.30 5.00
N LYS A 42 -15.42 18.05 3.80
CA LYS A 42 -16.46 17.05 3.62
C LYS A 42 -15.97 15.62 3.87
N LEU A 43 -14.73 15.30 3.47
CA LEU A 43 -14.18 13.95 3.56
C LEU A 43 -13.85 13.54 5.00
N PHE A 44 -13.29 14.46 5.79
CA PHE A 44 -12.82 14.18 7.15
C PHE A 44 -13.81 14.56 8.25
N ASN A 45 -14.66 15.55 8.00
CA ASN A 45 -15.63 16.06 8.98
C ASN A 45 -17.08 15.82 8.54
N GLY A 46 -17.31 15.15 7.41
CA GLY A 46 -18.64 14.73 7.00
C GLY A 46 -19.15 13.58 7.85
N GLU A 47 -20.42 13.65 8.24
CA GLU A 47 -21.12 12.62 9.01
C GLU A 47 -21.31 11.35 8.16
N GLU A 48 -20.30 10.50 8.02
CA GLU A 48 -20.51 9.08 7.73
C GLU A 48 -20.14 8.26 8.97
N GLU A 49 -21.15 8.00 9.79
CA GLU A 49 -21.07 7.08 10.93
C GLU A 49 -20.85 5.65 10.42
N GLY A 50 -19.59 5.24 10.32
CA GLY A 50 -19.24 3.84 10.18
C GLY A 50 -19.65 3.06 11.44
N PRO A 51 -20.11 1.80 11.33
CA PRO A 51 -20.56 1.04 12.49
C PRO A 51 -19.39 0.80 13.44
N ILE A 52 -19.56 1.26 14.68
CA ILE A 52 -18.69 0.96 15.81
C ILE A 52 -18.95 -0.51 16.19
N LEU A 53 -18.05 -1.40 15.78
CA LEU A 53 -17.98 -2.74 16.34
C LEU A 53 -17.14 -2.65 17.61
N GLU A 54 -17.80 -2.73 18.77
CA GLU A 54 -17.13 -2.98 20.04
C GLU A 54 -16.49 -4.38 19.97
N LEU A 55 -15.18 -4.45 20.17
CA LEU A 55 -14.45 -5.71 20.33
C LEU A 55 -14.17 -5.93 21.81
N ASP A 56 -14.51 -7.12 22.28
CA ASP A 56 -14.26 -7.64 23.62
C ASP A 56 -12.77 -7.97 23.78
N ASP A 57 -12.09 -7.26 24.69
CA ASP A 57 -10.66 -7.39 24.99
C ASP A 57 -10.33 -8.51 26.01
N SER A 58 -11.18 -9.53 26.16
CA SER A 58 -10.94 -10.63 27.10
C SER A 58 -9.94 -11.67 26.54
N PHE A 59 -8.65 -11.32 26.51
CA PHE A 59 -7.58 -12.30 26.32
C PHE A 59 -7.44 -13.19 27.56
N ASP A 60 -7.91 -14.43 27.47
CA ASP A 60 -7.70 -15.46 28.50
C ASP A 60 -6.24 -15.96 28.50
N ASP A 61 -5.42 -15.46 29.43
CA ASP A 61 -4.00 -15.84 29.64
C ASP A 61 -3.84 -17.19 30.36
N ASN A 62 -4.63 -18.19 29.97
CA ASN A 62 -4.60 -19.53 30.57
C ASN A 62 -3.59 -20.50 29.91
N ASN A 63 -2.75 -20.05 28.97
CA ASN A 63 -1.85 -20.94 28.24
C ASN A 63 -0.48 -21.20 28.92
N ARG A 64 -0.36 -20.97 30.23
CA ARG A 64 0.92 -21.13 30.96
C ARG A 64 1.29 -22.57 31.32
N ARG A 65 0.44 -23.56 31.08
CA ARG A 65 0.60 -24.90 31.70
C ARG A 65 1.16 -26.02 30.80
N PHE A 66 1.36 -25.80 29.50
CA PHE A 66 1.75 -26.87 28.56
C PHE A 66 2.93 -26.57 27.63
N VAL A 67 3.84 -25.68 27.99
CA VAL A 67 5.05 -25.47 27.17
C VAL A 67 6.07 -26.58 27.48
N ARG A 68 6.21 -27.55 26.56
CA ARG A 68 7.25 -28.58 26.62
C ARG A 68 8.65 -27.93 26.62
N ARG A 69 9.61 -28.56 27.31
CA ARG A 69 11.01 -28.10 27.29
C ARG A 69 11.59 -28.28 25.89
N ILE A 70 12.12 -27.19 25.34
CA ILE A 70 12.84 -27.16 24.07
C ILE A 70 14.08 -28.05 24.18
N GLN A 71 14.27 -28.95 23.21
CA GLN A 71 15.43 -29.84 23.12
C GLN A 71 16.57 -29.21 22.33
N LYS A 72 17.80 -29.67 22.60
CA LYS A 72 19.00 -29.20 21.88
C LYS A 72 18.91 -29.47 20.37
N THR A 73 18.34 -30.59 19.97
CA THR A 73 18.12 -30.95 18.56
C THR A 73 17.17 -29.98 17.86
N GLU A 74 16.12 -29.53 18.54
CA GLU A 74 15.20 -28.50 18.01
C GLU A 74 15.93 -27.18 17.80
N ILE A 75 16.86 -26.81 18.70
CA ILE A 75 17.70 -25.61 18.55
C ILE A 75 18.66 -25.75 17.36
N GLU A 76 19.31 -26.90 17.20
CA GLU A 76 20.23 -27.15 16.09
C GLU A 76 19.53 -27.18 14.72
N GLU A 77 18.33 -27.76 14.64
CA GLU A 77 17.51 -27.73 13.44
C GLU A 77 16.96 -26.32 13.15
N ALA A 78 16.57 -25.58 14.17
CA ALA A 78 16.14 -24.19 14.07
C ALA A 78 17.26 -23.31 13.50
N LEU A 79 18.46 -23.37 14.08
CA LEU A 79 19.62 -22.59 13.63
C LEU A 79 20.03 -22.92 12.19
N LYS A 80 19.87 -24.17 11.74
CA LYS A 80 20.09 -24.55 10.34
C LYS A 80 19.06 -23.95 9.38
N ARG A 81 17.84 -23.68 9.85
CA ARG A 81 16.74 -23.11 9.06
C ARG A 81 16.65 -21.59 9.14
N MET A 82 17.30 -20.97 10.12
CA MET A 82 17.34 -19.52 10.29
C MET A 82 18.14 -18.86 9.17
N LYS A 83 17.52 -17.89 8.49
CA LYS A 83 18.23 -16.95 7.60
C LYS A 83 18.92 -15.88 8.44
N SER A 84 20.04 -15.36 7.96
CA SER A 84 20.85 -14.36 8.68
C SER A 84 19.98 -13.16 9.12
N GLY A 85 19.92 -12.91 10.42
CA GLY A 85 19.16 -11.79 10.99
C GLY A 85 17.63 -11.96 11.04
N LYS A 86 17.07 -13.12 10.68
CA LYS A 86 15.61 -13.35 10.71
C LYS A 86 15.21 -14.39 11.77
N ALA A 87 14.06 -14.17 12.40
CA ALA A 87 13.48 -15.13 13.34
C ALA A 87 13.09 -16.43 12.63
N MET A 88 13.12 -17.55 13.35
CA MET A 88 12.59 -18.82 12.83
C MET A 88 11.06 -18.73 12.72
N GLY A 89 10.56 -18.67 11.49
CA GLY A 89 9.13 -18.62 11.18
C GLY A 89 8.93 -18.43 9.66
N PRO A 90 7.69 -18.56 9.16
CA PRO A 90 7.42 -18.17 7.79
C PRO A 90 7.82 -16.71 7.58
N ASP A 91 8.66 -16.43 6.57
CA ASP A 91 8.98 -15.05 6.14
C ASP A 91 7.71 -14.30 5.64
N ALA A 92 6.61 -15.03 5.44
CA ALA A 92 5.35 -14.48 4.96
C ALA A 92 4.33 -14.27 6.08
N ARG A 93 3.62 -13.14 6.01
CA ARG A 93 2.52 -12.78 6.91
C ARG A 93 1.18 -12.91 6.18
N PRO A 94 0.12 -13.39 6.85
CA PRO A 94 -1.19 -13.47 6.23
C PRO A 94 -1.78 -12.06 6.10
N ALA A 95 -2.41 -11.78 4.98
CA ALA A 95 -3.11 -10.53 4.70
C ALA A 95 -4.47 -10.83 4.05
N LYS A 96 -5.50 -10.07 4.44
CA LYS A 96 -6.83 -10.17 3.83
C LYS A 96 -6.91 -9.28 2.59
N LEU A 97 -7.49 -9.80 1.51
CA LEU A 97 -7.79 -8.98 0.32
C LEU A 97 -8.93 -7.99 0.63
N VAL A 98 -8.67 -6.69 0.50
CA VAL A 98 -9.67 -5.63 0.77
C VAL A 98 -10.34 -5.10 -0.51
N LYS A 99 -9.55 -4.88 -1.57
CA LYS A 99 -10.04 -4.33 -2.85
C LYS A 99 -9.29 -4.96 -4.02
N ASN A 100 -10.02 -5.35 -5.05
CA ASN A 100 -9.47 -5.88 -6.31
C ASN A 100 -10.40 -5.50 -7.47
N CYS A 101 -10.27 -4.28 -7.97
CA CYS A 101 -11.07 -3.77 -9.08
C CYS A 101 -10.25 -2.82 -9.97
N GLU A 102 -10.75 -2.58 -11.18
CA GLU A 102 -10.27 -1.46 -12.00
C GLU A 102 -10.84 -0.15 -11.46
N MET A 103 -10.03 0.92 -11.53
CA MET A 103 -10.43 2.25 -11.08
C MET A 103 -10.36 3.21 -12.27
N SER A 104 -11.35 4.11 -12.35
CA SER A 104 -11.41 5.15 -13.37
C SER A 104 -11.76 6.48 -12.72
N ALA A 105 -11.15 7.57 -13.19
CA ALA A 105 -11.46 8.89 -12.66
C ALA A 105 -12.94 9.29 -12.90
N PRO A 106 -13.59 10.02 -11.97
CA PRO A 106 -13.07 10.45 -10.67
C PRO A 106 -13.37 9.43 -9.56
N GLU A 107 -12.33 8.91 -8.90
CA GLU A 107 -12.46 8.02 -7.74
C GLU A 107 -11.37 8.37 -6.72
N THR A 108 -11.73 8.44 -5.43
CA THR A 108 -10.81 8.69 -4.33
C THR A 108 -10.88 7.55 -3.34
N THR A 109 -9.73 7.09 -2.85
CA THR A 109 -9.63 6.04 -1.83
C THR A 109 -8.83 6.54 -0.63
N ILE A 110 -9.24 6.14 0.58
CA ILE A 110 -8.53 6.46 1.83
C ILE A 110 -8.00 5.17 2.44
N LEU A 111 -6.75 5.19 2.83
CA LEU A 111 -6.07 4.11 3.53
C LEU A 111 -5.63 4.59 4.92
N TYR A 112 -5.75 3.72 5.91
CA TYR A 112 -5.29 3.96 7.28
C TYR A 112 -4.18 2.97 7.63
N PRO A 113 -3.35 3.24 8.66
CA PRO A 113 -2.24 2.35 9.03
C PRO A 113 -2.63 0.88 9.22
N ASN A 114 -3.85 0.62 9.72
CA ASN A 114 -4.37 -0.72 10.01
C ASN A 114 -5.69 -1.07 9.30
N ARG A 115 -6.22 -0.19 8.41
CA ARG A 115 -7.53 -0.38 7.74
C ARG A 115 -7.54 0.19 6.32
N GLY A 116 -8.53 -0.20 5.52
CA GLY A 116 -8.73 0.32 4.16
C GLY A 116 -7.82 -0.30 3.09
N GLY A 117 -6.87 -1.17 3.46
CA GLY A 117 -5.95 -1.80 2.52
C GLY A 117 -4.60 -1.08 2.43
N ASN A 118 -3.93 -0.89 3.58
CA ASN A 118 -2.65 -0.20 3.68
C ASN A 118 -1.55 -0.79 2.75
N ILE A 119 -1.61 -2.10 2.49
CA ILE A 119 -0.76 -2.77 1.49
C ILE A 119 -1.54 -2.86 0.17
N HIS A 120 -1.03 -2.23 -0.87
CA HIS A 120 -1.69 -2.15 -2.17
C HIS A 120 -0.70 -2.18 -3.34
N THR A 121 -1.21 -2.44 -4.53
CA THR A 121 -0.44 -2.41 -5.78
C THR A 121 -1.29 -1.78 -6.88
N PHE A 122 -0.68 -0.92 -7.69
CA PHE A 122 -1.33 -0.30 -8.84
C PHE A 122 -0.76 -0.90 -10.12
N ARG A 123 -1.64 -1.23 -11.06
CA ARG A 123 -1.28 -1.64 -12.40
C ARG A 123 -2.02 -0.77 -13.40
N ALA A 124 -1.28 0.08 -14.11
CA ALA A 124 -1.84 0.91 -15.17
C ALA A 124 -2.33 0.04 -16.33
N VAL A 125 -3.63 0.13 -16.65
CA VAL A 125 -4.23 -0.51 -17.84
C VAL A 125 -4.06 0.40 -19.07
N THR A 126 -4.22 1.72 -18.86
CA THR A 126 -3.94 2.78 -19.82
C THR A 126 -2.99 3.81 -19.19
N PRO A 127 -2.34 4.71 -19.95
CA PRO A 127 -1.65 5.85 -19.36
C PRO A 127 -2.57 6.59 -18.38
N CYS A 128 -2.13 6.72 -17.13
CA CYS A 128 -2.93 7.27 -16.04
C CYS A 128 -2.05 8.10 -15.10
N ALA A 129 -2.68 8.95 -14.29
CA ALA A 129 -2.04 9.70 -13.23
C ALA A 129 -2.71 9.36 -11.91
N LEU A 130 -1.90 9.22 -10.86
CA LEU A 130 -2.35 9.06 -9.49
C LEU A 130 -1.96 10.31 -8.71
N PHE A 131 -2.85 10.76 -7.82
CA PHE A 131 -2.58 11.89 -6.94
C PHE A 131 -2.70 11.42 -5.49
N ASP A 132 -1.56 11.26 -4.83
CA ASP A 132 -1.46 10.73 -3.47
C ASP A 132 -1.09 11.82 -2.46
N ILE A 133 -1.73 11.75 -1.29
CA ILE A 133 -1.41 12.57 -0.13
C ILE A 133 -1.04 11.63 1.02
N LEU A 134 0.15 11.82 1.58
CA LEU A 134 0.67 11.03 2.68
C LEU A 134 0.71 11.88 3.96
N SER A 135 0.10 11.38 5.03
CA SER A 135 0.08 12.05 6.34
C SER A 135 0.32 11.04 7.47
N PRO A 136 1.52 11.01 8.09
CA PRO A 136 2.73 11.74 7.72
C PRO A 136 3.41 11.16 6.46
N PRO A 137 4.33 11.89 5.82
CA PRO A 137 5.14 11.33 4.74
C PRO A 137 6.12 10.26 5.26
N TYR A 138 6.60 9.44 4.33
CA TYR A 138 7.69 8.49 4.60
C TYR A 138 8.94 9.21 5.10
N SER A 139 9.63 8.58 6.05
CA SER A 139 10.84 9.10 6.69
C SER A 139 11.64 7.92 7.22
N ALA A 140 12.79 7.65 6.61
CA ALA A 140 13.69 6.59 7.06
C ALA A 140 14.20 6.84 8.48
N GLU A 141 14.50 8.09 8.81
CA GLU A 141 15.02 8.49 10.13
C GLU A 141 14.01 8.25 11.25
N ASP A 142 12.72 8.43 10.95
CA ASP A 142 11.63 8.17 11.89
C ASP A 142 11.07 6.74 11.80
N GLY A 143 11.75 5.83 11.07
CA GLY A 143 11.31 4.44 10.90
C GLY A 143 10.09 4.24 9.98
N ARG A 144 9.66 5.26 9.24
CA ARG A 144 8.58 5.21 8.24
C ARG A 144 9.15 4.89 6.86
N HIS A 145 9.79 3.74 6.72
CA HIS A 145 10.26 3.23 5.43
C HIS A 145 9.10 2.66 4.61
N CYS A 146 9.21 2.71 3.29
CA CYS A 146 8.29 2.03 2.39
C CYS A 146 8.81 0.61 2.14
N SER A 147 8.10 -0.40 2.65
CA SER A 147 8.41 -1.82 2.41
C SER A 147 7.65 -2.37 1.21
N TYR A 148 8.32 -3.20 0.41
CA TYR A 148 7.71 -3.91 -0.70
C TYR A 148 7.41 -5.35 -0.32
N TYR A 149 6.33 -5.89 -0.86
CA TYR A 149 5.87 -7.23 -0.56
C TYR A 149 5.58 -7.98 -1.86
N ARG A 150 5.73 -9.31 -1.81
CA ARG A 150 5.28 -10.22 -2.87
C ARG A 150 4.40 -11.31 -2.29
N LYS A 151 3.53 -11.89 -3.13
CA LYS A 151 2.79 -13.10 -2.76
C LYS A 151 3.78 -14.25 -2.53
N SER A 152 3.65 -14.95 -1.41
CA SER A 152 4.47 -16.12 -1.13
C SER A 152 4.18 -17.22 -2.16
N PRO A 153 5.21 -17.88 -2.71
CA PRO A 153 5.03 -19.05 -3.57
C PRO A 153 4.57 -20.29 -2.78
N LEU A 154 4.65 -20.25 -1.44
CA LEU A 154 4.21 -21.34 -0.58
C LEU A 154 2.68 -21.30 -0.47
N LYS A 155 2.02 -22.33 -1.03
CA LYS A 155 0.56 -22.44 -1.06
C LYS A 155 -0.07 -22.65 0.31
N GLU A 156 0.69 -23.22 1.25
CA GLU A 156 0.24 -23.50 2.61
C GLU A 156 1.38 -23.16 3.57
N LEU A 157 1.16 -22.21 4.45
CA LEU A 157 2.05 -21.95 5.57
C LEU A 157 1.51 -22.65 6.82
N PRO A 158 2.39 -23.17 7.70
CA PRO A 158 2.03 -24.09 8.79
C PRO A 158 1.24 -23.45 9.94
N VAL A 159 0.65 -22.27 9.72
CA VAL A 159 -0.15 -21.56 10.71
C VAL A 159 -1.61 -21.91 10.45
N ALA A 160 -2.24 -22.57 11.42
CA ALA A 160 -3.68 -22.75 11.42
C ALA A 160 -4.35 -21.38 11.50
N LEU A 161 -5.08 -21.00 10.46
CA LEU A 161 -5.98 -19.86 10.53
C LEU A 161 -7.14 -20.22 11.47
N PRO A 162 -7.67 -19.26 12.26
CA PRO A 162 -8.90 -19.48 13.02
C PRO A 162 -10.01 -19.96 12.09
N SER A 163 -10.87 -20.87 12.55
CA SER A 163 -11.97 -21.46 11.77
C SER A 163 -12.96 -20.44 11.18
N GLU A 164 -12.91 -19.20 11.66
CA GLU A 164 -13.75 -18.07 11.27
C GLU A 164 -13.22 -17.32 10.04
N VAL A 165 -11.99 -17.61 9.59
CA VAL A 165 -11.35 -16.92 8.47
C VAL A 165 -11.44 -17.80 7.22
N ASP A 166 -12.12 -17.31 6.19
CA ASP A 166 -12.10 -17.97 4.89
C ASP A 166 -10.68 -17.90 4.30
N SER A 167 -10.04 -19.08 4.23
CA SER A 167 -8.73 -19.28 3.62
C SER A 167 -8.64 -18.77 2.17
N SER A 168 -9.77 -18.65 1.45
CA SER A 168 -9.82 -18.15 0.08
C SER A 168 -9.57 -16.64 -0.04
N GLU A 169 -9.82 -15.87 1.04
CA GLU A 169 -9.63 -14.41 1.10
C GLU A 169 -8.26 -14.00 1.66
N VAL A 170 -7.47 -14.99 2.13
CA VAL A 170 -6.17 -14.77 2.77
C VAL A 170 -5.05 -15.02 1.77
N VAL A 171 -4.16 -14.04 1.65
CA VAL A 171 -2.94 -14.12 0.85
C VAL A 171 -1.73 -14.00 1.78
N TRP A 172 -0.73 -14.84 1.57
CA TRP A 172 0.53 -14.77 2.28
C TRP A 172 1.48 -13.79 1.58
N LEU A 173 2.00 -12.81 2.32
CA LEU A 173 2.88 -11.77 1.81
C LEU A 173 4.27 -11.86 2.44
N GLU A 174 5.29 -12.02 1.61
CA GLU A 174 6.70 -11.94 1.99
C GLU A 174 7.22 -10.54 1.77
N GLU A 175 7.87 -9.95 2.77
CA GLU A 175 8.59 -8.70 2.63
C GLU A 175 9.87 -8.91 1.79
N LEU A 176 10.11 -8.02 0.83
CA LEU A 176 11.34 -8.00 0.06
C LEU A 176 12.50 -7.46 0.90
N GLU A 177 13.70 -7.99 0.67
CA GLU A 177 14.88 -7.62 1.44
C GLU A 177 15.26 -6.15 1.23
N ASP A 178 15.80 -5.53 2.29
CA ASP A 178 16.29 -4.15 2.32
C ASP A 178 15.29 -3.09 1.83
N HIS A 179 14.00 -3.37 1.96
CA HIS A 179 12.92 -2.49 1.49
C HIS A 179 13.07 -2.13 -0.01
N GLN A 180 13.72 -2.99 -0.80
CA GLN A 180 13.95 -2.73 -2.21
C GLN A 180 12.73 -3.07 -3.05
N PRO A 181 12.43 -2.25 -4.07
CA PRO A 181 11.37 -2.59 -5.00
C PRO A 181 11.76 -3.79 -5.87
N PRO A 182 10.77 -4.43 -6.53
CA PRO A 182 11.04 -5.47 -7.52
C PRO A 182 11.96 -4.99 -8.65
N GLU A 183 12.69 -5.93 -9.26
CA GLU A 183 13.55 -5.65 -10.40
C GLU A 183 12.76 -4.99 -11.55
N GLY A 184 13.34 -3.93 -12.14
CA GLY A 184 12.72 -3.16 -13.22
C GLY A 184 11.72 -2.09 -12.77
N PHE A 185 11.44 -1.95 -11.48
CA PHE A 185 10.65 -0.83 -10.96
C PHE A 185 11.52 0.42 -10.82
N VAL A 186 11.16 1.48 -11.54
CA VAL A 186 11.89 2.75 -11.54
C VAL A 186 10.90 3.89 -11.32
N VAL A 187 11.23 4.78 -10.37
CA VAL A 187 10.52 6.04 -10.15
C VAL A 187 11.48 7.17 -10.52
N ALA A 188 11.19 7.86 -11.62
CA ALA A 188 11.92 9.06 -12.04
C ALA A 188 11.22 10.31 -11.52
N ARG A 189 11.98 11.28 -11.01
CA ARG A 189 11.41 12.60 -10.71
C ARG A 189 11.33 13.41 -11.99
N GLY A 190 10.31 14.26 -12.11
CA GLY A 190 10.10 15.08 -13.31
C GLY A 190 11.30 15.96 -13.69
N SER A 191 12.16 16.33 -12.73
CA SER A 191 13.41 17.07 -12.96
C SER A 191 14.53 16.24 -13.59
N ASP A 192 14.48 14.91 -13.47
CA ASP A 192 15.56 14.01 -13.92
C ASP A 192 15.44 13.66 -15.41
N LEU A 193 14.34 14.07 -16.05
CA LEU A 193 14.08 13.88 -17.48
C LEU A 193 14.80 14.91 -18.37
N ASP A 194 15.29 16.02 -17.79
CA ASP A 194 16.04 17.05 -18.51
C ASP A 194 17.50 16.67 -18.80
N LEU A 195 18.01 15.58 -18.20
CA LEU A 195 19.38 15.08 -18.39
C LEU A 195 19.52 14.05 -19.51
N PHE A 196 18.42 13.70 -20.18
CA PHE A 196 18.40 12.73 -21.28
C PHE A 196 18.10 13.36 -22.66
N ASN A 197 18.20 14.69 -22.79
CA ASN A 197 18.10 15.41 -24.06
C ASN A 197 19.44 16.00 -24.50
#